data_AF-A0A368GNL2-F1
#
_entry.id   AF-A0A368GNL2-F1
#
_cell.length_a   1.000
_cell.length_b   1.000
_cell.length_c   1.000
_cell.angle_alpha   90.00
_cell.angle_beta   90.00
_cell.angle_gamma   90.00
#
_symmetry.space_group_name_H-M   'P 1'
#
loop_
_entity.id
_entity.type
_entity.pdbx_description
1 polymer ?
#
loop_
_entity_poly.entity_id
_entity_poly.type
_entity_poly.pdbx_seq_one_letter_code
_entity_poly.pdbx_strand_id
1 'polypeptide(L)'
;MTRKEVNRLGLIGATSYIIGSVIGSGIFVSPKGILEHAGSVGLSLIIWVVAAVLASLTAINYIELGTSIPESGAEFAYVSYVGWYPIAFSFLWLATLIQCSCTGATLALTFGEYIMVAIDPLVCMSESDRKYAVLLFSYGLLCEFYGLCSI
;
A
#
# COMPACT_ATOMS: atom_id res chain seq x y z
N MET A 1 -34.01 28.55 -5.35
CA MET A 1 -34.13 27.24 -4.68
C MET A 1 -33.57 26.18 -5.62
N THR A 2 -32.28 25.85 -5.49
CA THR A 2 -31.63 24.57 -5.90
C THR A 2 -30.17 24.68 -5.46
N ARG A 3 -29.84 24.08 -4.31
CA ARG A 3 -28.45 23.91 -3.86
C ARG A 3 -27.78 22.97 -4.86
N LYS A 4 -26.79 23.45 -5.61
CA LYS A 4 -25.96 22.60 -6.47
C LYS A 4 -25.27 21.59 -5.55
N GLU A 5 -25.47 20.30 -5.75
CA GLU A 5 -24.82 19.22 -5.00
C GLU A 5 -23.32 19.18 -5.40
N VAL A 6 -22.49 20.03 -4.79
CA VAL A 6 -21.07 20.21 -5.16
C VAL A 6 -20.18 19.00 -4.76
N ASN A 7 -20.70 18.03 -4.02
CA ASN A 7 -19.91 16.93 -3.43
C ASN A 7 -20.39 15.52 -3.85
N ARG A 8 -20.75 15.30 -5.13
CA ARG A 8 -21.02 13.94 -5.62
C ARG A 8 -19.96 13.51 -6.64
N LEU A 9 -19.14 12.55 -6.25
CA LEU A 9 -18.30 11.81 -7.18
C LEU A 9 -19.23 11.06 -8.15
N GLY A 10 -19.23 11.45 -9.43
CA GLY A 10 -19.94 10.72 -10.47
C GLY A 10 -19.33 9.32 -10.68
N LEU A 11 -20.06 8.42 -11.34
CA LEU A 11 -19.61 7.03 -11.54
C LEU A 11 -18.20 6.93 -12.14
N ILE A 12 -17.92 7.75 -13.17
CA ILE A 12 -16.62 7.77 -13.84
C ILE A 12 -15.52 8.29 -12.91
N GLY A 13 -15.81 9.37 -12.16
CA GLY A 13 -14.84 9.96 -11.22
C GLY A 13 -14.53 9.05 -10.04
N ALA A 14 -15.55 8.37 -9.49
CA ALA A 14 -15.37 7.38 -8.44
C ALA A 14 -14.55 6.18 -8.94
N THR A 15 -14.88 5.64 -10.11
CA THR A 15 -14.17 4.49 -10.68
C THR A 15 -12.71 4.82 -10.98
N SER A 16 -12.43 5.97 -11.58
CA SER A 16 -11.04 6.39 -11.85
C SER A 16 -10.23 6.60 -10.57
N TYR A 17 -10.88 7.13 -9.52
CA TYR A 17 -10.22 7.33 -8.22
C TYR A 17 -9.82 5.99 -7.58
N ILE A 18 -10.72 5.01 -7.58
CA ILE A 18 -10.42 3.67 -7.04
C ILE A 18 -9.34 2.97 -7.85
N ILE A 19 -9.36 3.06 -9.18
CA ILE A 19 -8.28 2.49 -10.02
C ILE A 19 -6.93 3.15 -9.67
N GLY A 20 -6.92 4.48 -9.52
CA GLY A 20 -5.72 5.22 -9.15
C GLY A 20 -5.21 4.92 -7.74
N SER A 21 -6.08 4.59 -6.79
CA SER A 21 -5.68 4.23 -5.42
C SER A 21 -5.16 2.79 -5.31
N VAL A 22 -5.64 1.87 -6.16
CA VAL A 22 -5.18 0.48 -6.18
C VAL A 22 -3.83 0.33 -6.89
N ILE A 23 -3.59 1.08 -7.96
CA ILE A 23 -2.31 1.03 -8.69
C ILE A 23 -1.24 1.81 -7.92
N GLY A 24 -0.38 1.10 -7.19
CA GLY A 24 0.73 1.67 -6.43
C GLY A 24 2.12 1.24 -6.90
N SER A 25 3.15 1.65 -6.15
CA SER A 25 4.57 1.32 -6.42
C SER A 25 4.89 -0.18 -6.34
N GLY A 26 4.01 -0.98 -5.73
CA GLY A 26 4.17 -2.43 -5.59
C GLY A 26 4.34 -3.16 -6.93
N ILE A 27 3.78 -2.64 -8.04
CA ILE A 27 3.90 -3.28 -9.36
C ILE A 27 5.35 -3.37 -9.84
N PHE A 28 6.24 -2.48 -9.38
CA PHE A 28 7.65 -2.51 -9.76
C PHE A 28 8.43 -3.55 -8.95
N VAL A 29 7.97 -3.89 -7.75
CA VAL A 29 8.70 -4.74 -6.80
C VAL A 29 8.21 -6.19 -6.85
N SER A 30 6.89 -6.38 -6.87
CA SER A 30 6.25 -7.70 -6.77
C SER A 30 6.63 -8.69 -7.88
N PRO A 31 6.79 -8.30 -9.17
CA PRO A 31 7.11 -9.26 -10.23
C PRO A 31 8.47 -9.95 -10.04
N LYS A 32 9.49 -9.20 -9.60
CA LYS A 32 10.82 -9.75 -9.31
C LYS A 32 10.75 -10.80 -8.21
N GLY A 33 10.09 -10.48 -7.10
CA GLY A 33 9.91 -11.40 -5.98
C GLY A 33 9.13 -12.67 -6.35
N ILE A 34 8.04 -12.53 -7.12
CA ILE A 34 7.25 -13.70 -7.55
C ILE A 34 8.06 -14.58 -8.49
N LEU A 35 8.80 -14.00 -9.44
CA LEU A 35 9.59 -14.78 -10.40
C LEU A 35 10.75 -15.54 -9.73
N GLU A 36 11.44 -14.91 -8.78
CA GLU A 36 12.51 -15.55 -8.01
C GLU A 36 12.02 -16.77 -7.22
N HIS A 37 10.82 -16.71 -6.65
CA HIS A 37 10.25 -17.83 -5.87
C HIS A 37 9.52 -18.87 -6.73
N ALA A 38 8.89 -18.45 -7.82
CA ALA A 38 8.15 -19.34 -8.73
C ALA A 38 9.06 -20.11 -9.70
N GLY A 39 10.24 -19.57 -10.04
CA GLY A 39 11.22 -20.18 -10.94
C GLY A 39 10.82 -20.24 -12.42
N SER A 40 9.57 -19.99 -12.77
CA SER A 40 9.05 -19.98 -14.15
C SER A 40 8.07 -18.84 -14.39
N VAL A 41 8.14 -18.25 -15.59
CA VAL A 41 7.27 -17.14 -16.02
C VAL A 41 5.80 -17.58 -16.14
N GLY A 42 5.54 -18.83 -16.53
CA GLY A 42 4.16 -19.34 -16.60
C GLY A 42 3.51 -19.43 -15.22
N LEU A 43 4.27 -19.87 -14.22
CA LEU A 43 3.79 -20.01 -12.85
C LEU A 43 3.59 -18.64 -12.18
N SER A 44 4.44 -17.66 -12.45
CA SER A 44 4.27 -16.30 -11.93
C SER A 44 2.99 -15.61 -12.46
N LEU A 45 2.62 -15.83 -13.72
CA LEU A 45 1.35 -15.34 -14.27
C LEU A 45 0.13 -15.97 -13.61
N ILE A 46 0.18 -17.28 -13.33
CA ILE A 46 -0.90 -17.97 -12.61
C ILE A 46 -1.06 -17.40 -11.20
N ILE A 47 0.04 -17.16 -10.48
CA ILE A 47 0.00 -16.52 -9.14
C ILE A 47 -0.69 -15.16 -9.21
N TRP A 48 -0.36 -14.34 -10.21
CA TRP A 48 -1.02 -13.05 -10.42
C TRP A 48 -2.53 -13.16 -10.64
N VAL A 49 -2.96 -14.11 -11.46
CA VAL A 49 -4.39 -14.35 -11.69
C VAL A 49 -5.10 -14.80 -10.41
N VAL A 50 -4.50 -15.72 -9.65
CA VAL A 50 -5.05 -16.17 -8.36
C VAL A 50 -5.16 -15.01 -7.37
N ALA A 51 -4.12 -14.18 -7.26
CA ALA A 51 -4.14 -13.00 -6.41
C ALA A 51 -5.24 -12.01 -6.83
N ALA A 52 -5.45 -11.78 -8.13
CA ALA A 52 -6.52 -10.91 -8.63
C ALA A 52 -7.91 -11.45 -8.30
N VAL A 53 -8.12 -12.77 -8.36
CA VAL A 53 -9.39 -13.40 -7.96
C VAL A 53 -9.63 -13.22 -6.46
N LEU A 54 -8.63 -13.49 -5.63
CA LEU A 54 -8.74 -13.30 -4.17
C LEU A 54 -9.04 -11.84 -3.81
N ALA A 55 -8.35 -10.88 -4.43
CA ALA A 55 -8.61 -9.46 -4.23
C ALA A 55 -10.04 -9.06 -4.63
N SER A 56 -10.56 -9.62 -5.72
CA SER A 56 -11.94 -9.37 -6.16
C SER A 56 -12.97 -9.90 -5.17
N LEU A 57 -12.75 -11.09 -4.59
CA LEU A 57 -13.63 -11.66 -3.56
C LEU A 57 -13.63 -10.79 -2.30
N THR A 58 -12.46 -10.33 -1.85
CA THR A 58 -12.35 -9.38 -0.72
C THR A 58 -13.09 -8.08 -1.01
N ALA A 59 -12.95 -7.53 -2.21
CA ALA A 59 -13.63 -6.29 -2.59
C ALA A 59 -15.16 -6.42 -2.55
N ILE A 60 -15.72 -7.53 -3.05
CA ILE A 60 -17.17 -7.77 -3.03
C ILE A 60 -17.70 -7.82 -1.59
N ASN A 61 -17.00 -8.52 -0.69
CA ASN A 61 -17.40 -8.58 0.71
C ASN A 61 -17.34 -7.20 1.40
N TYR A 62 -16.29 -6.42 1.11
CA TYR A 62 -16.19 -5.04 1.62
C TYR A 62 -17.28 -4.12 1.06
N ILE A 63 -17.71 -4.32 -0.19
CA ILE A 63 -18.84 -3.57 -0.78
C ILE A 63 -20.15 -3.90 -0.06
N GLU A 64 -20.43 -5.18 0.21
CA GLU A 64 -21.63 -5.59 0.95
C GLU A 64 -21.66 -4.97 2.36
N LEU A 65 -20.51 -4.99 3.04
CA LEU A 65 -20.38 -4.44 4.38
C LEU A 65 -20.46 -2.89 4.38
N GLY A 66 -19.82 -2.23 3.43
CA GLY A 66 -19.83 -0.77 3.28
C GLY A 66 -21.15 -0.19 2.78
N THR A 67 -21.98 -0.99 2.10
CA THR A 67 -23.35 -0.60 1.73
C THR A 67 -24.36 -0.88 2.83
N SER A 68 -24.12 -1.90 3.67
CA SER A 68 -24.99 -2.25 4.80
C SER A 68 -24.80 -1.34 6.02
N ILE A 69 -23.57 -0.92 6.30
CA ILE A 69 -23.21 -0.11 7.48
C ILE A 69 -22.57 1.21 7.00
N PRO A 70 -23.37 2.27 6.73
CA PRO A 70 -22.88 3.54 6.20
C PRO A 70 -22.33 4.46 7.31
N GLU A 71 -21.52 3.90 8.22
CA GLU A 71 -20.86 4.63 9.30
C GLU A 71 -19.41 4.96 8.92
N SER A 72 -18.90 6.10 9.41
CA SER A 72 -17.52 6.50 9.17
C SER A 72 -16.57 5.69 10.05
N GLY A 73 -15.49 5.13 9.46
CA GLY A 73 -14.47 4.40 10.21
C GLY A 73 -14.08 3.03 9.66
N ALA A 74 -14.62 2.62 8.50
CA ALA A 74 -14.25 1.40 7.78
C ALA A 74 -14.20 0.17 8.72
N GLU A 75 -13.06 -0.51 8.83
CA GLU A 75 -12.90 -1.74 9.60
C GLU A 75 -13.26 -1.56 11.08
N PHE A 76 -12.92 -0.40 11.68
CA PHE A 76 -13.25 -0.11 13.07
C PHE A 76 -14.76 0.02 13.27
N ALA A 77 -15.46 0.69 12.34
CA ALA A 77 -16.91 0.86 12.41
C ALA A 77 -17.64 -0.50 12.27
N TYR A 78 -17.17 -1.36 11.37
CA TYR A 78 -17.77 -2.68 11.15
C TYR A 78 -17.65 -3.60 12.37
N VAL A 79 -16.48 -3.66 13.01
CA VAL A 79 -16.29 -4.50 14.21
C VAL A 79 -17.02 -3.91 15.42
N SER A 80 -17.09 -2.58 15.51
CA SER A 80 -17.85 -1.88 16.56
C SER A 80 -19.35 -2.12 16.44
N TYR A 81 -19.89 -2.25 15.23
CA TYR A 81 -21.31 -2.57 15.00
C TYR A 81 -21.72 -3.93 15.57
N VAL A 82 -20.82 -4.92 15.58
CA VAL A 82 -21.04 -6.25 16.16
C VAL A 82 -20.94 -6.24 17.70
N GLY A 83 -20.51 -5.12 18.31
CA GLY A 83 -20.36 -4.99 19.76
C GLY A 83 -19.01 -5.46 20.31
N TRP A 84 -18.03 -5.73 19.44
CA TRP A 84 -16.70 -6.23 19.82
C TRP A 84 -15.65 -5.11 19.96
N TYR A 85 -15.94 -4.15 20.85
CA TYR A 85 -15.12 -2.94 21.04
C TYR A 85 -13.62 -3.19 21.35
N PRO A 86 -13.20 -4.11 22.24
CA PRO A 86 -11.77 -4.30 22.53
C PRO A 86 -10.99 -4.86 21.32
N ILE A 87 -11.65 -5.67 20.50
CA ILE A 87 -11.07 -6.24 19.27
C ILE A 87 -10.94 -5.14 18.21
N ALA A 88 -11.98 -4.31 18.04
CA ALA A 88 -11.94 -3.16 17.15
C ALA A 88 -10.78 -2.20 17.49
N PHE A 89 -10.58 -1.91 18.77
CA PHE A 89 -9.48 -1.07 19.24
C PHE A 89 -8.11 -1.67 18.91
N SER A 90 -7.96 -3.00 19.09
CA SER A 90 -6.72 -3.70 18.78
C SER A 90 -6.40 -3.68 17.29
N PHE A 91 -7.40 -3.87 16.41
CA PHE A 91 -7.23 -3.75 14.96
C PHE A 91 -6.84 -2.33 14.54
N LEU A 92 -7.47 -1.31 15.12
CA LEU A 92 -7.14 0.08 14.85
C LEU A 92 -5.69 0.41 15.23
N TRP A 93 -5.23 -0.09 16.38
CA TRP A 93 -3.85 0.08 16.84
C TRP A 93 -2.84 -0.61 15.92
N LEU A 94 -3.12 -1.85 15.50
CA LEU A 94 -2.26 -2.59 14.58
C LEU A 94 -2.20 -1.92 13.20
N ALA A 95 -3.35 -1.48 12.68
CA ALA A 95 -3.41 -0.76 11.40
C ALA A 95 -2.64 0.57 11.45
N THR A 96 -2.77 1.33 12.54
CA THR A 96 -2.10 2.64 12.63
C THR A 96 -0.60 2.51 12.87
N LEU A 97 -0.15 1.65 13.80
CA LEU A 97 1.26 1.54 14.12
C LEU A 97 2.06 0.70 13.12
N ILE A 98 1.52 -0.45 12.72
CA ILE A 98 2.29 -1.41 11.91
C ILE A 98 2.05 -1.13 10.43
N GLN A 99 0.79 -1.11 9.98
CA GLN A 99 0.50 -1.02 8.55
C GLN A 99 0.98 0.30 7.94
N CYS A 100 0.73 1.43 8.62
CA CYS A 100 1.20 2.74 8.14
C CYS A 100 2.74 2.78 8.04
N SER A 101 3.42 2.32 9.08
CA SER A 101 4.90 2.30 9.15
C SER A 101 5.54 1.36 8.14
N CYS A 102 5.00 0.15 7.99
CA CYS A 102 5.50 -0.81 7.01
C CYS A 102 5.31 -0.32 5.57
N THR A 103 4.17 0.32 5.28
CA THR A 103 3.90 0.85 3.93
C THR A 103 4.84 1.99 3.59
N GLY A 104 5.05 2.93 4.52
CA GLY A 104 6.03 4.01 4.36
C GLY A 104 7.46 3.50 4.19
N ALA A 105 7.88 2.55 5.03
CA ALA A 105 9.20 1.92 4.96
C ALA A 105 9.44 1.21 3.63
N THR A 106 8.45 0.45 3.15
CA THR A 106 8.54 -0.25 1.86
C THR A 106 8.66 0.74 0.70
N LEU A 107 7.89 1.84 0.71
CA LEU A 107 8.03 2.89 -0.30
C LEU A 107 9.41 3.54 -0.28
N ALA A 108 9.92 3.90 0.89
CA ALA A 108 11.23 4.54 1.02
C ALA A 108 12.37 3.62 0.56
N LEU A 109 12.35 2.35 0.98
CA LEU A 109 13.34 1.34 0.60
C LEU A 109 13.35 1.09 -0.91
N THR A 110 12.17 0.92 -1.50
CA THR A 110 12.06 0.66 -2.94
C THR A 110 12.52 1.86 -3.75
N PHE A 111 12.15 3.07 -3.35
CA PHE A 111 12.64 4.30 -3.97
C PHE A 111 14.17 4.44 -3.87
N GLY A 112 14.75 4.15 -2.71
CA GLY A 112 16.20 4.15 -2.51
C GLY A 112 16.92 3.12 -3.39
N GLU A 113 16.37 1.92 -3.52
CA GLU A 113 16.92 0.87 -4.37
C GLU A 113 16.90 1.29 -5.85
N TYR A 114 15.80 1.85 -6.35
CA TYR A 114 15.71 2.31 -7.74
C TYR A 114 16.66 3.47 -8.04
N ILE A 115 16.83 4.44 -7.14
CA ILE A 115 17.79 5.54 -7.32
C ILE A 115 19.22 5.02 -7.34
N MET A 116 19.56 4.12 -6.43
CA MET A 116 20.93 3.58 -6.36
C MET A 116 21.26 2.74 -7.58
N VAL A 117 20.31 1.94 -8.09
CA VAL A 117 20.48 1.23 -9.37
C VAL A 117 20.70 2.19 -10.54
N ALA A 118 20.07 3.37 -10.53
CA ALA A 118 20.28 4.37 -11.58
C ALA A 118 21.67 5.05 -11.52
N ILE A 119 22.26 5.19 -10.32
CA ILE A 119 23.55 5.85 -10.09
C ILE A 119 24.73 4.86 -10.15
N ASP A 120 24.49 3.57 -9.93
CA ASP A 120 25.48 2.47 -9.99
C ASP A 120 26.44 2.56 -11.20
N PRO A 121 25.98 2.79 -12.45
CA PRO A 121 26.88 2.90 -13.60
C PRO A 121 27.81 4.14 -13.62
N LEU A 122 27.54 5.16 -12.79
CA LEU A 122 28.34 6.39 -12.71
C LEU A 122 29.40 6.35 -11.60
N VAL A 123 29.11 5.63 -10.51
CA VAL A 123 29.92 5.64 -9.28
C VAL A 123 30.69 4.33 -9.09
N CYS A 124 30.33 3.24 -9.80
CA CYS A 124 30.94 1.91 -9.69
C CYS A 124 31.08 1.46 -8.22
N MET A 125 29.95 1.40 -7.51
CA MET A 125 29.93 1.02 -6.09
C MET A 125 30.14 -0.49 -5.89
N SER A 126 30.86 -0.85 -4.84
CA SER A 126 30.93 -2.24 -4.36
C SER A 126 29.56 -2.69 -3.83
N GLU A 127 29.27 -3.99 -3.87
CA GLU A 127 27.97 -4.56 -3.46
C GLU A 127 27.61 -4.20 -2.00
N SER A 128 28.60 -4.13 -1.12
CA SER A 128 28.43 -3.73 0.29
C SER A 128 28.05 -2.26 0.42
N ASP A 129 28.75 -1.38 -0.30
CA ASP A 129 28.52 0.07 -0.23
C ASP A 129 27.13 0.43 -0.77
N ARG A 130 26.66 -0.27 -1.80
CA ARG A 130 25.30 -0.11 -2.33
C ARG A 130 24.23 -0.41 -1.27
N LYS A 131 24.40 -1.47 -0.48
CA LYS A 131 23.43 -1.84 0.58
C LYS A 131 23.36 -0.76 1.66
N TYR A 132 24.51 -0.27 2.13
CA TYR A 132 24.55 0.81 3.12
C TYR A 132 24.00 2.13 2.55
N ALA A 133 24.30 2.44 1.29
CA ALA A 133 23.79 3.65 0.63
C ALA A 133 22.26 3.63 0.51
N VAL A 134 21.66 2.51 0.07
CA VAL A 134 20.19 2.34 0.02
C VAL A 134 19.59 2.52 1.41
N LEU A 135 20.17 1.88 2.43
CA LEU A 135 19.66 1.97 3.81
C LEU A 135 19.73 3.40 4.37
N LEU A 136 20.88 4.09 4.20
CA LEU A 136 21.05 5.46 4.68
C LEU A 136 20.10 6.44 3.99
N PHE A 137 19.96 6.32 2.67
CA PHE A 137 19.05 7.16 1.90
C PHE A 137 17.59 6.92 2.27
N SER A 138 17.19 5.65 2.39
CA SER A 138 15.82 5.28 2.77
C SER A 138 15.49 5.69 4.20
N TYR A 139 16.45 5.55 5.12
CA TYR A 139 16.30 6.02 6.51
C TYR A 139 16.16 7.55 6.58
N GLY A 140 16.94 8.29 5.80
CA GLY A 140 16.81 9.75 5.69
C GLY A 140 15.41 10.18 5.22
N LEU A 141 14.90 9.55 4.16
CA LEU A 141 13.53 9.76 3.68
C LEU A 141 12.47 9.47 4.74
N LEU A 142 12.62 8.37 5.50
CA LEU A 142 11.69 8.04 6.57
C LEU A 142 11.72 9.07 7.70
N CYS A 143 12.90 9.55 8.10
CA CYS A 143 13.02 10.61 9.11
C CYS A 143 12.34 11.92 8.67
N GLU A 144 12.41 12.24 7.38
CA GLU A 144 11.74 13.43 6.80
C GLU A 144 10.21 13.25 6.76
N PHE A 145 9.73 12.08 6.32
CA PHE A 145 8.30 11.76 6.25
C PHE A 145 7.62 11.69 7.62
N TYR A 146 8.34 11.23 8.65
CA TYR A 146 7.82 11.18 10.03
C TYR A 146 8.10 12.47 10.83
N GLY A 147 8.72 13.49 10.22
CA GLY A 147 9.00 14.78 10.88
C GLY A 147 9.98 14.69 12.05
N LEU A 148 10.69 13.57 12.21
CA LEU A 148 11.61 13.31 13.33
C LEU A 148 12.85 14.23 13.30
N CYS A 149 13.17 14.82 12.15
CA CYS A 149 14.31 15.73 11.99
C CYS A 149 13.98 17.21 12.34
N SER A 150 12.75 17.52 12.76
CA SER A 150 12.31 18.89 13.07
C SER A 150 12.09 19.18 14.57
N ILE A 151 12.61 18.30 15.46
CA ILE A 151 12.67 18.47 16.92
C ILE A 151 14.14 18.41 17.35
#